data_AF-A0A2I0J5I0-F1
#
_entry.id   AF-A0A2I0J5I0-F1
#
_cell.length_a   1.000
_cell.length_b   1.000
_cell.length_c   1.000
_cell.angle_alpha   90.00
_cell.angle_beta   90.00
_cell.angle_gamma   90.00
#
_symmetry.space_group_name_H-M   'P 1'
#
loop_
_entity.id
_entity.type
_entity.pdbx_description
1 polymer ?
#
loop_
_entity_poly.entity_id
_entity_poly.type
_entity_poly.pdbx_seq_one_letter_code
_entity_poly.pdbx_strand_id
1 'polypeptide(L)'
;MDPEAHSTHLPSVYAADANSKSSGNAADGDHVPKQVHEFYFVKQHANENPYLIKAENLIQKLNQKRLQIHQTRDEKLSLHFGLLHGNKSLREEGQILRKIKEAEEIPEDTSVRDFDDKIRELSRRIQWRLNIKADEKEQILREIEKIERARAEAIESATASAALNGKMWHSLGSKEDIVQQIKTIGDELDKERAEYLNSKRKAEKKREAVEADLGRLEKRLTHTVQLKNEATKCISRWRTEHREKNVSYNNYVELMMNARELAERKELSAMQKLSSDEVEKFMWQWSNNKAFRDEYRRRTAESLNNRSLTVDGLRKDQTRNRFS
;
A
#
# COMPACT_ATOMS: atom_id res chain seq x y z
N MET A 1 -15.22 3.12 8.66
CA MET A 1 -16.19 3.81 9.54
C MET A 1 -17.55 3.22 9.18
N ASP A 2 -18.03 2.10 9.69
CA ASP A 2 -17.67 1.19 10.79
C ASP A 2 -17.96 -0.26 10.36
N PRO A 3 -17.29 -1.25 10.97
CA PRO A 3 -17.98 -2.49 11.26
C PRO A 3 -17.75 -2.88 12.73
N GLU A 4 -18.77 -2.66 13.56
CA GLU A 4 -18.89 -3.33 14.85
C GLU A 4 -19.12 -4.82 14.61
N ALA A 5 -18.05 -5.60 14.70
CA ALA A 5 -18.14 -7.04 14.85
C ALA A 5 -18.29 -7.34 16.34
N HIS A 6 -19.47 -7.82 16.73
CA HIS A 6 -19.72 -8.36 18.05
C HIS A 6 -18.73 -9.49 18.35
N SER A 7 -17.83 -9.20 19.28
CA SER A 7 -16.85 -10.11 19.86
C SER A 7 -17.55 -10.98 20.90
N THR A 8 -18.08 -12.13 20.49
CA THR A 8 -18.57 -13.14 21.44
C THR A 8 -17.37 -13.90 22.01
N HIS A 9 -16.89 -13.44 23.16
CA HIS A 9 -15.95 -14.17 24.01
C HIS A 9 -16.53 -15.54 24.37
N LEU A 10 -15.91 -16.61 23.90
CA LEU A 10 -16.08 -17.95 24.47
C LEU A 10 -15.27 -18.03 25.77
N PRO A 11 -15.85 -18.45 26.90
CA PRO A 11 -15.10 -18.62 28.12
C PRO A 11 -14.20 -19.86 28.03
N SER A 12 -12.91 -19.62 28.31
CA SER A 12 -11.86 -20.61 28.53
C SER A 12 -12.21 -21.52 29.70
N VAL A 13 -12.35 -22.82 29.44
CA VAL A 13 -12.53 -23.84 30.48
C VAL A 13 -11.16 -24.40 30.83
N TYR A 14 -10.57 -23.89 31.92
CA TYR A 14 -9.46 -24.56 32.58
C TYR A 14 -9.97 -25.66 33.52
N ALA A 15 -9.30 -26.80 33.41
CA ALA A 15 -9.19 -27.96 34.29
C ALA A 15 -9.92 -27.93 35.64
N ALA A 16 -10.80 -28.92 35.84
CA ALA A 16 -11.21 -29.38 37.15
C ALA A 16 -10.15 -30.34 37.71
N ASP A 17 -9.37 -29.88 38.69
CA ASP A 17 -8.62 -30.77 39.58
C ASP A 17 -9.57 -31.34 40.63
N ALA A 18 -9.82 -32.65 40.52
CA ALA A 18 -10.47 -33.44 41.55
C ALA A 18 -9.49 -33.68 42.69
N ASN A 19 -9.71 -33.06 43.86
CA ASN A 19 -9.08 -33.49 45.09
C ASN A 19 -10.16 -33.91 46.10
N SER A 20 -10.39 -35.22 46.14
CA SER A 20 -11.20 -35.88 47.15
C SER A 20 -10.46 -35.84 48.48
N LYS A 21 -10.97 -35.06 49.45
CA LYS A 21 -10.70 -35.28 50.88
C LYS A 21 -12.01 -35.58 51.60
N SER A 22 -12.16 -36.86 51.92
CA SER A 22 -13.06 -37.37 52.96
C SER A 22 -12.68 -36.74 54.31
N SER A 23 -13.68 -36.19 55.01
CA SER A 23 -13.62 -35.84 56.43
C SER A 23 -14.94 -36.26 57.06
N GLY A 24 -14.85 -37.08 58.11
CA GLY A 24 -15.98 -37.76 58.73
C GLY A 24 -16.86 -36.90 59.65
N ASN A 25 -18.12 -37.35 59.70
CA ASN A 25 -19.13 -37.36 60.77
C ASN A 25 -19.17 -36.24 61.82
N ALA A 26 -20.31 -35.54 61.92
CA ALA A 26 -21.47 -35.96 62.73
C ALA A 26 -22.45 -34.78 62.93
N ALA A 27 -23.73 -34.96 62.61
CA ALA A 27 -24.87 -34.54 63.42
C ALA A 27 -26.19 -34.81 62.69
N ASP A 28 -27.07 -35.44 63.46
CA ASP A 28 -28.46 -35.81 63.26
C ASP A 28 -29.31 -34.79 62.47
N GLY A 29 -30.04 -35.29 61.48
CA GLY A 29 -30.90 -34.50 60.59
C GLY A 29 -31.42 -35.36 59.45
N ASP A 30 -32.59 -35.96 59.67
CA ASP A 30 -33.54 -36.50 58.68
C ASP A 30 -32.92 -36.90 57.33
N HIS A 31 -32.33 -38.10 57.28
CA HIS A 31 -31.78 -38.65 56.04
C HIS A 31 -32.91 -39.17 55.15
N VAL A 32 -33.62 -38.25 54.49
CA VAL A 32 -34.28 -38.57 53.22
C VAL A 32 -33.15 -38.96 52.25
N PRO A 33 -33.13 -40.18 51.69
CA PRO A 33 -32.10 -40.56 50.73
C PRO A 33 -32.09 -39.54 49.60
N LYS A 34 -30.96 -38.87 49.37
CA LYS A 34 -30.81 -38.00 48.20
C LYS A 34 -30.98 -38.88 46.97
N GLN A 35 -32.13 -38.79 46.32
CA GLN A 35 -32.40 -39.54 45.10
C GLN A 35 -31.50 -38.96 44.00
N VAL A 36 -30.45 -39.71 43.65
CA VAL A 36 -29.54 -39.37 42.56
C VAL A 36 -30.14 -39.92 41.28
N HIS A 37 -30.41 -39.04 40.32
CA HIS A 37 -30.83 -39.43 38.98
C HIS A 37 -29.62 -39.33 38.04
N GLU A 38 -29.29 -40.43 37.38
CA GLU A 38 -28.18 -40.50 36.44
C GLU A 38 -28.72 -40.67 35.02
N PHE A 39 -28.20 -39.88 34.09
CA PHE A 39 -28.54 -39.93 32.67
C PHE A 39 -27.26 -40.03 31.85
N TYR A 40 -27.30 -40.78 30.75
CA TYR A 40 -26.15 -41.05 29.91
C TYR A 40 -26.32 -40.41 28.54
N PHE A 41 -25.23 -39.85 28.01
CA PHE A 41 -25.18 -39.24 26.68
C PHE A 41 -23.92 -39.73 25.96
N VAL A 42 -24.03 -39.99 24.67
CA VAL A 42 -22.88 -40.46 23.88
C VAL A 42 -21.92 -39.31 23.61
N LYS A 43 -20.69 -39.42 24.12
CA LYS A 43 -19.67 -38.39 23.94
C LYS A 43 -19.19 -38.34 22.49
N GLN A 44 -19.39 -37.20 21.84
CA GLN A 44 -18.77 -36.91 20.54
C GLN A 44 -17.45 -36.17 20.76
N HIS A 45 -16.42 -36.54 19.99
CA HIS A 45 -15.11 -35.89 20.03
C HIS A 45 -14.96 -34.88 18.90
N ALA A 46 -14.35 -33.73 19.21
CA ALA A 46 -13.99 -32.73 18.22
C ALA A 46 -12.90 -33.26 17.30
N ASN A 47 -12.95 -32.86 16.03
CA ASN A 47 -11.87 -33.05 15.09
C ASN A 47 -10.96 -31.82 15.13
N GLU A 48 -9.78 -31.93 15.72
CA GLU A 48 -8.80 -30.84 15.75
C GLU A 48 -7.99 -30.81 14.45
N ASN A 49 -7.89 -29.63 13.82
CA ASN A 49 -7.05 -29.45 12.64
C ASN A 49 -5.82 -28.58 13.00
N PRO A 50 -4.65 -29.17 13.31
CA PRO A 50 -3.46 -28.41 13.69
C PRO A 50 -2.90 -27.54 12.55
N TYR A 51 -3.31 -27.78 11.31
CA TYR A 51 -2.89 -26.98 10.16
C TYR A 51 -3.60 -25.64 10.05
N LEU A 52 -4.81 -25.52 10.64
CA LEU A 52 -5.57 -24.27 10.63
C LEU A 52 -4.83 -23.17 11.42
N ILE A 53 -4.39 -23.49 12.64
CA ILE A 53 -3.61 -22.60 13.50
C ILE A 53 -2.30 -22.16 12.82
N LYS A 54 -1.60 -23.12 12.20
CA LYS A 54 -0.35 -22.84 11.46
C LYS A 54 -0.59 -21.88 10.29
N ALA A 55 -1.69 -22.03 9.57
CA ALA A 55 -2.01 -21.17 8.44
C ALA A 55 -2.44 -19.76 8.88
N GLU A 56 -3.16 -19.61 10.00
CA GLU A 56 -3.53 -18.31 10.55
C GLU A 56 -2.28 -17.50 10.95
N ASN A 57 -1.32 -18.15 11.61
CA ASN A 57 -0.02 -17.57 11.93
C ASN A 57 0.75 -17.15 10.67
N LEU A 58 0.67 -17.93 9.59
CA LEU A 58 1.30 -17.59 8.31
C LEU A 58 0.69 -16.32 7.68
N ILE A 59 -0.64 -16.17 7.69
CA ILE A 59 -1.31 -14.97 7.20
C ILE A 59 -0.88 -13.74 8.01
N GLN A 60 -0.81 -13.86 9.33
CA GLN A 60 -0.35 -12.76 10.19
C GLN A 60 1.07 -12.33 9.81
N LYS A 61 1.99 -13.28 9.60
CA LYS A 61 3.35 -13.01 9.14
C LYS A 61 3.41 -12.35 7.76
N LEU A 62 2.55 -12.77 6.82
CA LEU A 62 2.46 -12.15 5.50
C LEU A 62 1.93 -10.71 5.56
N ASN A 63 0.96 -10.43 6.45
CA ASN A 63 0.46 -9.08 6.67
C ASN A 63 1.56 -8.14 7.22
N GLN A 64 2.36 -8.62 8.18
CA GLN A 64 3.50 -7.86 8.70
C GLN A 64 4.52 -7.54 7.60
N LYS A 65 4.89 -8.56 6.79
CA LYS A 65 5.79 -8.35 5.65
C LYS A 65 5.25 -7.33 4.64
N ARG A 66 3.95 -7.40 4.34
CA ARG A 66 3.29 -6.45 3.44
C ARG A 66 3.40 -5.01 3.97
N LEU A 67 3.18 -4.81 5.26
CA LEU A 67 3.29 -3.48 5.90
C LEU A 67 4.72 -2.92 5.79
N GLN A 68 5.73 -3.75 6.07
CA GLN A 68 7.13 -3.35 5.93
C GLN A 68 7.47 -2.95 4.48
N ILE A 69 6.98 -3.71 3.49
CA ILE A 69 7.19 -3.37 2.08
C ILE A 69 6.56 -2.01 1.73
N HIS A 70 5.36 -1.71 2.23
CA HIS A 70 4.72 -0.41 2.02
C HIS A 70 5.53 0.74 2.63
N GLN A 71 5.99 0.59 3.87
CA GLN A 71 6.82 1.61 4.54
C GLN A 71 8.08 1.91 3.72
N THR A 72 8.84 0.88 3.32
CA THR A 72 10.04 1.07 2.50
C THR A 72 9.71 1.67 1.13
N ARG A 73 8.57 1.31 0.52
CA ARG A 73 8.16 1.88 -0.77
C ARG A 73 7.86 3.37 -0.62
N ASP A 74 7.16 3.77 0.43
CA ASP A 74 6.77 5.17 0.63
C ASP A 74 8.00 6.05 0.94
N GLU A 75 8.98 5.53 1.69
CA GLU A 75 10.31 6.17 1.84
C GLU A 75 11.01 6.35 0.49
N LYS A 76 11.01 5.33 -0.35
CA LYS A 76 11.64 5.37 -1.69
C LYS A 76 10.92 6.33 -2.64
N LEU A 77 9.58 6.41 -2.57
CA LEU A 77 8.79 7.38 -3.33
C LEU A 77 9.11 8.82 -2.90
N SER A 78 9.26 9.07 -1.60
CA SER A 78 9.67 10.37 -1.08
C SER A 78 11.07 10.76 -1.59
N LEU A 79 12.03 9.83 -1.55
CA LEU A 79 13.37 10.06 -2.11
C LEU A 79 13.35 10.30 -3.62
N HIS A 80 12.55 9.53 -4.37
CA HIS A 80 12.38 9.71 -5.81
C HIS A 80 11.82 11.10 -6.14
N PHE A 81 10.79 11.54 -5.41
CA PHE A 81 10.20 12.86 -5.56
C PHE A 81 11.22 13.99 -5.29
N GLY A 82 11.98 13.89 -4.21
CA GLY A 82 13.02 14.86 -3.88
C GLY A 82 14.15 14.94 -4.92
N LEU A 83 14.50 13.81 -5.55
CA LEU A 83 15.47 13.80 -6.66
C LEU A 83 14.92 14.41 -7.96
N LEU A 84 13.60 14.42 -8.15
CA LEU A 84 12.96 14.85 -9.39
C LEU A 84 12.69 16.35 -9.44
N HIS A 85 12.29 16.94 -8.31
CA HIS A 85 11.92 18.35 -8.21
C HIS A 85 12.90 19.19 -7.37
N GLY A 86 13.92 18.57 -6.77
CA GLY A 86 14.77 19.23 -5.79
C GLY A 86 13.98 19.72 -4.57
N ASN A 87 14.55 20.65 -3.81
CA ASN A 87 13.89 21.29 -2.66
C ASN A 87 13.06 22.53 -3.04
N LYS A 88 12.93 22.85 -4.33
CA LYS A 88 12.24 24.07 -4.79
C LYS A 88 10.81 23.74 -5.17
N SER A 89 9.90 24.66 -4.89
CA SER A 89 8.49 24.48 -5.23
C SER A 89 8.30 24.62 -6.76
N LEU A 90 7.35 23.88 -7.36
CA LEU A 90 6.97 24.03 -8.78
C LEU A 90 6.66 25.49 -9.18
N ARG A 91 6.27 26.31 -8.20
CA ARG A 91 6.03 27.74 -8.35
C ARG A 91 7.30 28.54 -8.68
N GLU A 92 8.43 28.20 -8.06
CA GLU A 92 9.73 28.86 -8.32
C GLU A 92 10.26 28.50 -9.70
N GLU A 93 10.13 27.24 -10.13
CA GLU A 93 10.51 26.79 -11.48
C GLU A 93 9.69 27.52 -12.56
N GLY A 94 8.37 27.64 -12.37
CA GLY A 94 7.51 28.39 -13.28
C GLY A 94 7.78 29.89 -13.31
N GLN A 95 8.35 30.47 -12.25
CA GLN A 95 8.75 31.88 -12.23
C GLN A 95 10.03 32.13 -13.01
N ILE A 96 10.99 31.20 -12.96
CA ILE A 96 12.24 31.28 -13.74
C ILE A 96 11.94 31.14 -15.24
N LEU A 97 11.08 30.18 -15.62
CA LEU A 97 10.72 29.97 -17.03
C LEU A 97 10.04 31.20 -17.66
N ARG A 98 9.21 31.92 -16.90
CA ARG A 98 8.61 33.19 -17.38
C ARG A 98 9.67 34.26 -17.63
N LYS A 99 10.61 34.43 -16.71
CA LYS A 99 11.70 35.41 -16.86
C LYS A 99 12.59 35.12 -18.07
N ILE A 100 12.84 33.85 -18.38
CA ILE A 100 13.60 33.46 -19.59
C ILE A 100 12.82 33.84 -20.84
N LYS A 101 11.51 33.54 -20.87
CA LYS A 101 10.65 33.88 -22.01
C LYS A 101 10.53 35.40 -22.24
N GLU A 102 10.42 36.18 -21.17
CA GLU A 102 10.42 37.64 -21.23
C GLU A 102 11.77 38.22 -21.73
N ALA A 103 12.88 37.55 -21.45
CA ALA A 103 14.20 37.95 -21.94
C ALA A 103 14.47 37.56 -23.41
N GLU A 104 13.73 36.59 -23.95
CA GLU A 104 13.78 36.22 -25.38
C GLU A 104 12.91 37.15 -26.24
N GLU A 105 11.90 37.81 -25.67
CA GLU A 105 11.04 38.80 -26.34
C GLU A 105 11.64 40.24 -26.31
N ILE A 106 12.95 40.39 -26.55
CA ILE A 106 13.53 41.73 -26.78
C ILE A 106 13.10 42.20 -28.18
N PRO A 107 12.44 43.37 -28.32
CA PRO A 107 11.96 43.87 -29.60
C PRO A 107 13.09 44.05 -30.61
N GLU A 108 12.85 43.58 -31.83
CA GLU A 108 13.72 43.74 -32.98
C GLU A 108 13.91 45.25 -33.26
N ASP A 109 15.13 45.75 -33.11
CA ASP A 109 15.50 47.15 -33.31
C ASP A 109 15.38 47.49 -34.80
N THR A 110 14.47 48.40 -35.17
CA THR A 110 14.24 48.78 -36.58
C THR A 110 15.53 49.32 -37.17
N SER A 111 16.05 48.65 -38.19
CA SER A 111 17.37 48.93 -38.76
C SER A 111 17.35 50.22 -39.59
N VAL A 112 18.47 50.94 -39.64
CA VAL A 112 18.67 52.09 -40.56
C VAL A 112 18.36 51.72 -42.02
N ARG A 113 18.54 50.44 -42.37
CA ARG A 113 18.21 49.89 -43.68
C ARG A 113 16.71 49.89 -43.98
N ASP A 114 15.87 49.75 -42.96
CA ASP A 114 14.41 49.74 -43.10
C ASP A 114 13.89 51.14 -43.47
N PHE A 115 14.54 52.20 -42.97
CA PHE A 115 14.25 53.58 -43.39
C PHE A 115 14.62 53.82 -44.86
N ASP A 116 15.79 53.34 -45.30
CA ASP A 116 16.25 53.49 -46.69
C ASP A 116 15.35 52.72 -47.69
N ASP A 117 14.89 51.54 -47.29
CA ASP A 117 13.97 50.74 -48.09
C ASP A 117 12.59 51.41 -48.21
N LYS A 118 12.09 52.02 -47.12
CA LYS A 118 10.83 52.78 -47.10
C LYS A 118 10.88 54.03 -47.97
N ILE A 119 11.97 54.80 -47.89
CA ILE A 119 12.20 55.98 -48.74
C ILE A 119 12.25 55.57 -50.22
N ARG A 120 12.91 54.46 -50.54
CA ARG A 120 12.99 53.93 -51.90
C ARG A 120 11.63 53.47 -52.42
N GLU A 121 10.82 52.81 -51.60
CA GLU A 121 9.47 52.39 -51.95
C GLU A 121 8.56 53.60 -52.27
N LEU A 122 8.54 54.60 -51.39
CA LEU A 122 7.74 55.82 -51.58
C LEU A 122 8.21 56.63 -52.79
N SER A 123 9.52 56.72 -53.02
CA SER A 123 10.11 57.37 -54.20
C SER A 123 9.71 56.65 -55.49
N ARG A 124 9.72 55.31 -55.48
CA ARG A 124 9.27 54.49 -56.61
C ARG A 124 7.76 54.68 -56.84
N ARG A 125 6.95 54.87 -55.80
CA ARG A 125 5.52 55.13 -55.92
C ARG A 125 5.22 56.44 -56.67
N ILE A 126 6.03 57.48 -56.46
CA ILE A 126 5.95 58.75 -57.22
C ILE A 126 6.38 58.53 -58.66
N GLN A 127 7.51 57.86 -58.88
CA GLN A 127 8.12 57.73 -60.20
C GLN A 127 7.29 56.89 -61.19
N TRP A 128 6.61 55.84 -60.70
CA TRP A 128 5.97 54.84 -61.57
C TRP A 128 4.44 54.99 -61.70
N ARG A 129 3.81 55.94 -60.99
CA ARG A 129 2.39 56.26 -61.21
C ARG A 129 2.24 57.44 -62.18
N LEU A 130 1.76 57.13 -63.38
CA LEU A 130 1.58 58.10 -64.49
C LEU A 130 0.47 59.16 -64.26
N ASN A 131 -0.35 59.04 -63.20
CA ASN A 131 -1.45 60.00 -62.92
C ASN A 131 -1.68 60.21 -61.41
N ILE A 132 -0.64 60.63 -60.68
CA ILE A 132 -0.76 61.07 -59.29
C ILE A 132 -1.29 62.50 -59.24
N LYS A 133 -2.29 62.75 -58.38
CA LYS A 133 -2.75 64.11 -58.10
C LYS A 133 -1.70 64.89 -57.29
N ALA A 134 -1.64 66.20 -57.48
CA ALA A 134 -0.59 67.04 -56.91
C ALA A 134 -0.56 67.01 -55.37
N ASP A 135 -1.74 66.94 -54.73
CA ASP A 135 -1.94 66.82 -53.29
C ASP A 135 -1.43 65.47 -52.72
N GLU A 136 -1.68 64.36 -53.42
CA GLU A 136 -1.16 63.04 -53.05
C GLU A 136 0.37 62.98 -53.19
N LYS A 137 0.94 63.61 -54.24
CA LYS A 137 2.39 63.72 -54.41
C LYS A 137 3.03 64.48 -53.25
N GLU A 138 2.44 65.61 -52.88
CA GLU A 138 2.92 66.46 -51.80
C GLU A 138 2.84 65.74 -50.44
N GLN A 139 1.80 64.94 -50.23
CA GLN A 139 1.68 64.09 -49.04
C GLN A 139 2.80 63.05 -48.95
N ILE A 140 3.13 62.38 -50.05
CA ILE A 140 4.20 61.37 -50.08
C ILE A 140 5.57 62.03 -49.85
N LEU A 141 5.82 63.21 -50.43
CA LEU A 141 7.06 63.95 -50.20
C LEU A 141 7.23 64.36 -48.73
N ARG A 142 6.16 64.84 -48.08
CA ARG A 142 6.17 65.14 -46.64
C ARG A 142 6.39 63.89 -45.77
N GLU A 143 5.94 62.72 -46.22
CA GLU A 143 6.18 61.45 -45.53
C GLU A 143 7.64 61.01 -45.67
N ILE A 144 8.23 61.13 -46.86
CA ILE A 144 9.67 60.91 -47.09
C ILE A 144 10.51 61.82 -46.19
N GLU A 145 10.19 63.12 -46.14
CA GLU A 145 10.93 64.07 -45.30
C GLU A 145 10.84 63.75 -43.80
N LYS A 146 9.69 63.24 -43.33
CA LYS A 146 9.54 62.76 -41.94
C LYS A 146 10.40 61.54 -41.67
N ILE A 147 10.44 60.59 -42.62
CA ILE A 147 11.26 59.38 -42.50
C ILE A 147 12.75 59.73 -42.56
N GLU A 148 13.15 60.69 -43.40
CA GLU A 148 14.52 61.18 -43.47
C GLU A 148 14.96 61.90 -42.19
N ARG A 149 14.08 62.71 -41.58
CA ARG A 149 14.35 63.30 -40.25
C ARG A 149 14.49 62.23 -39.17
N ALA A 150 13.57 61.26 -39.12
CA ALA A 150 13.67 60.16 -38.17
C ALA A 150 14.95 59.33 -38.36
N ARG A 151 15.37 59.11 -39.62
CA ARG A 151 16.63 58.46 -39.95
C ARG A 151 17.84 59.27 -39.49
N ALA A 152 17.84 60.59 -39.69
CA ALA A 152 18.91 61.47 -39.25
C ALA A 152 19.02 61.48 -37.72
N GLU A 153 17.90 61.58 -37.01
CA GLU A 153 17.84 61.49 -35.55
C GLU A 153 18.33 60.11 -35.04
N ALA A 154 17.97 59.03 -35.71
CA ALA A 154 18.46 57.69 -35.39
C ALA A 154 19.99 57.57 -35.61
N ILE A 155 20.53 58.17 -36.67
CA ILE A 155 21.98 58.20 -36.94
C ILE A 155 22.71 59.09 -35.94
N GLU A 156 22.18 60.26 -35.59
CA GLU A 156 22.76 61.14 -34.57
C GLU A 156 22.74 60.48 -33.19
N SER A 157 21.64 59.82 -32.82
CA SER A 157 21.56 59.02 -31.60
C SER A 157 22.55 57.84 -31.61
N ALA A 158 22.70 57.15 -32.75
CA ALA A 158 23.67 56.08 -32.91
C ALA A 158 25.13 56.57 -32.86
N THR A 159 25.44 57.74 -33.40
CA THR A 159 26.79 58.33 -33.38
C THR A 159 27.13 58.92 -32.01
N ALA A 160 26.17 59.55 -31.33
CA ALA A 160 26.31 60.02 -29.96
C ALA A 160 26.51 58.84 -29.00
N SER A 161 25.73 57.76 -29.15
CA SER A 161 25.92 56.54 -28.37
C SER A 161 27.25 55.85 -28.69
N ALA A 162 27.69 55.84 -29.95
CA ALA A 162 29.01 55.33 -30.33
C ALA A 162 30.17 56.18 -29.76
N ALA A 163 30.04 57.50 -29.71
CA ALA A 163 31.03 58.40 -29.12
C ALA A 163 31.10 58.27 -27.59
N LEU A 164 29.93 58.12 -26.93
CA LEU A 164 29.86 57.80 -25.50
C LEU A 164 30.45 56.42 -25.22
N ASN A 165 30.13 55.42 -26.05
CA ASN A 165 30.75 54.10 -25.98
C ASN A 165 32.27 54.20 -26.15
N GLY A 166 32.77 54.93 -27.14
CA GLY A 166 34.21 55.16 -27.34
C GLY A 166 34.91 55.78 -26.13
N LYS A 167 34.29 56.77 -25.48
CA LYS A 167 34.80 57.37 -24.24
C LYS A 167 34.72 56.40 -23.05
N MET A 168 33.67 55.59 -22.97
CA MET A 168 33.51 54.53 -21.97
C MET A 168 34.58 53.44 -22.12
N TRP A 169 34.91 53.04 -23.36
CA TRP A 169 35.98 52.08 -23.66
C TRP A 169 37.38 52.57 -23.26
N HIS A 170 37.61 53.88 -23.20
CA HIS A 170 38.87 54.46 -22.69
C HIS A 170 38.92 54.61 -21.17
N SER A 171 37.75 54.59 -20.49
CA SER A 171 37.65 54.76 -19.03
C SER A 171 37.57 53.44 -18.27
N LEU A 172 37.17 52.35 -18.91
CA LEU A 172 37.34 50.99 -18.40
C LEU A 172 38.83 50.62 -18.58
N GLY A 173 39.42 49.81 -17.69
CA GLY A 173 40.83 49.38 -17.77
C GLY A 173 41.23 48.86 -19.16
N SER A 174 42.54 48.68 -19.41
CA SER A 174 43.05 48.31 -20.75
C SER A 174 42.17 47.24 -21.38
N LYS A 175 41.84 47.36 -22.67
CA LYS A 175 41.05 46.36 -23.41
C LYS A 175 41.53 44.93 -23.15
N GLU A 176 42.83 44.76 -22.95
CA GLU A 176 43.47 43.50 -22.58
C GLU A 176 43.02 42.96 -21.20
N ASP A 177 42.85 43.83 -20.20
CA ASP A 177 42.38 43.46 -18.86
C ASP A 177 40.93 42.94 -18.90
N ILE A 178 40.08 43.59 -19.70
CA ILE A 178 38.69 43.15 -19.92
C ILE A 178 38.67 41.80 -20.64
N VAL A 179 39.51 41.63 -21.67
CA VAL A 179 39.63 40.35 -22.41
C VAL A 179 40.12 39.24 -21.48
N GLN A 180 41.10 39.51 -20.62
CA GLN A 180 41.60 38.53 -19.66
C GLN A 180 40.57 38.19 -18.57
N GLN A 181 39.77 39.16 -18.12
CA GLN A 181 38.64 38.92 -17.22
C GLN A 181 37.55 38.07 -17.89
N ILE A 182 37.16 38.37 -19.13
CA ILE A 182 36.19 37.56 -19.89
C ILE A 182 36.68 36.13 -20.03
N LYS A 183 37.98 35.95 -20.34
CA LYS A 183 38.58 34.62 -20.43
C LYS A 183 38.50 33.87 -19.10
N THR A 184 38.86 34.53 -17.99
CA THR A 184 38.80 33.94 -16.65
C THR A 184 37.37 33.55 -16.27
N ILE A 185 36.40 34.44 -16.51
CA ILE A 185 34.97 34.18 -16.30
C ILE A 185 34.50 33.01 -17.18
N GLY A 186 34.96 32.93 -18.43
CA GLY A 186 34.65 31.83 -19.34
C GLY A 186 35.16 30.48 -18.81
N ASP A 187 36.41 30.43 -18.36
CA ASP A 187 37.01 29.22 -17.78
C ASP A 187 36.30 28.79 -16.49
N GLU A 188 35.93 29.73 -15.62
CA GLU A 188 35.13 29.47 -14.41
C GLU A 188 33.73 28.95 -14.74
N LEU A 189 33.06 29.55 -15.73
CA LEU A 189 31.73 29.13 -16.18
C LEU A 189 31.75 27.73 -16.76
N ASP A 190 32.76 27.38 -17.56
CA ASP A 190 32.89 26.05 -18.14
C ASP A 190 33.20 25.00 -17.05
N LYS A 191 33.98 25.36 -16.03
CA LYS A 191 34.18 24.52 -14.85
C LYS A 191 32.87 24.30 -14.08
N GLU A 192 32.11 25.36 -13.81
CA GLU A 192 30.81 25.27 -13.13
C GLU A 192 29.81 24.42 -13.93
N ARG A 193 29.77 24.58 -15.26
CA ARG A 193 28.96 23.74 -16.17
C ARG A 193 29.35 22.28 -16.07
N ALA A 194 30.65 21.97 -16.08
CA ALA A 194 31.13 20.60 -15.95
C ALA A 194 30.77 19.98 -14.59
N GLU A 195 30.88 20.75 -13.50
CA GLU A 195 30.49 20.34 -12.15
C GLU A 195 28.96 20.11 -12.03
N TYR A 196 28.16 21.00 -12.63
CA TYR A 196 26.71 20.87 -12.72
C TYR A 196 26.29 19.62 -13.50
N LEU A 197 26.86 19.39 -14.69
CA LEU A 197 26.58 18.21 -15.50
C LEU A 197 26.95 16.91 -14.77
N ASN A 198 28.08 16.90 -14.07
CA ASN A 198 28.50 15.76 -13.26
C ASN A 198 27.51 15.51 -12.10
N SER A 199 27.08 16.57 -11.41
CA SER A 199 26.10 16.49 -10.32
C SER A 199 24.74 16.01 -10.81
N LYS A 200 24.26 16.52 -11.96
CA LYS A 200 23.06 16.05 -12.65
C LYS A 200 23.16 14.56 -12.99
N ARG A 201 24.26 14.13 -13.60
CA ARG A 201 24.49 12.71 -13.95
C ARG A 201 24.50 11.82 -12.71
N LYS A 202 25.09 12.27 -11.60
CA LYS A 202 25.06 11.54 -10.31
C LYS A 202 23.62 11.43 -9.77
N ALA A 203 22.83 12.50 -9.85
CA ALA A 203 21.43 12.49 -9.44
C ALA A 203 20.57 11.56 -10.31
N GLU A 204 20.75 11.57 -11.63
CA GLU A 204 20.07 10.67 -12.57
C GLU A 204 20.36 9.21 -12.26
N LYS A 205 21.63 8.84 -12.04
CA LYS A 205 22.00 7.47 -11.64
C LYS A 205 21.35 7.05 -10.31
N LYS A 206 21.29 7.96 -9.33
CA LYS A 206 20.60 7.69 -8.06
C LYS A 206 19.10 7.50 -8.28
N ARG A 207 18.48 8.29 -9.14
CA ARG A 207 17.06 8.18 -9.50
C ARG A 207 16.78 6.83 -10.16
N GLU A 208 17.55 6.44 -11.16
CA GLU A 208 17.43 5.15 -11.84
C GLU A 208 17.54 3.98 -10.86
N ALA A 209 18.48 4.06 -9.90
CA ALA A 209 18.62 3.05 -8.86
C ALA A 209 17.37 2.98 -7.94
N VAL A 210 16.81 4.13 -7.55
CA VAL A 210 15.58 4.19 -6.73
C VAL A 210 14.36 3.66 -7.51
N GLU A 211 14.25 3.98 -8.80
CA GLU A 211 13.17 3.49 -9.67
C GLU A 211 13.26 1.97 -9.85
N ALA A 212 14.46 1.42 -10.06
CA ALA A 212 14.68 -0.01 -10.09
C ALA A 212 14.32 -0.69 -8.76
N ASP A 213 14.65 -0.07 -7.62
CA ASP A 213 14.25 -0.53 -6.29
C ASP A 213 12.72 -0.52 -6.11
N LEU A 214 12.05 0.55 -6.54
CA LEU A 214 10.59 0.65 -6.51
C LEU A 214 9.95 -0.48 -7.33
N GLY A 215 10.42 -0.72 -8.55
CA GLY A 215 9.94 -1.84 -9.37
C GLY A 215 10.17 -3.22 -8.71
N ARG A 216 11.28 -3.41 -7.98
CA ARG A 216 11.51 -4.63 -7.18
C ARG A 216 10.53 -4.74 -6.00
N LEU A 217 10.28 -3.64 -5.30
CA LEU A 217 9.33 -3.60 -4.18
C LEU A 217 7.90 -3.88 -4.64
N GLU A 218 7.49 -3.33 -5.79
CA GLU A 218 6.19 -3.62 -6.40
C GLU A 218 6.03 -5.09 -6.75
N LYS A 219 7.02 -5.72 -7.39
CA LYS A 219 7.00 -7.16 -7.68
C LYS A 219 6.91 -8.01 -6.41
N ARG A 220 7.64 -7.62 -5.35
CA ARG A 220 7.57 -8.29 -4.04
C ARG A 220 6.20 -8.12 -3.39
N LEU A 221 5.61 -6.93 -3.51
CA LEU A 221 4.30 -6.61 -2.96
C LEU A 221 3.20 -7.43 -3.65
N THR A 222 3.18 -7.45 -4.98
CA THR A 222 2.20 -8.22 -5.76
C THR A 222 2.28 -9.71 -5.45
N HIS A 223 3.48 -10.27 -5.41
CA HIS A 223 3.70 -11.66 -5.00
C HIS A 223 3.21 -11.95 -3.57
N THR A 224 3.50 -11.04 -2.61
CA THR A 224 3.05 -11.19 -1.21
C THR A 224 1.52 -11.15 -1.10
N VAL A 225 0.87 -10.26 -1.87
CA VAL A 225 -0.60 -10.17 -1.93
C VAL A 225 -1.22 -11.43 -2.53
N GLN A 226 -0.65 -11.95 -3.63
CA GLN A 226 -1.10 -13.20 -4.24
C GLN A 226 -1.02 -14.38 -3.26
N LEU A 227 0.14 -14.57 -2.62
CA LEU A 227 0.31 -15.61 -1.61
C LEU A 227 -0.69 -15.48 -0.46
N LYS A 228 -0.96 -14.24 -0.01
CA LYS A 228 -1.95 -14.00 1.04
C LYS A 228 -3.35 -14.38 0.59
N ASN A 229 -3.73 -14.04 -0.63
CA ASN A 229 -5.06 -14.35 -1.16
C ASN A 229 -5.25 -15.87 -1.27
N GLU A 230 -4.25 -16.60 -1.76
CA GLU A 230 -4.29 -18.06 -1.82
C GLU A 230 -4.33 -18.70 -0.44
N ALA A 231 -3.50 -18.23 0.51
CA ALA A 231 -3.55 -18.70 1.89
C ALA A 231 -4.93 -18.46 2.53
N THR A 232 -5.54 -17.30 2.28
CA THR A 232 -6.88 -16.96 2.77
C THR A 232 -7.94 -17.91 2.21
N LYS A 233 -7.90 -18.18 0.89
CA LYS A 233 -8.80 -19.16 0.26
C LYS A 233 -8.66 -20.55 0.86
N CYS A 234 -7.42 -21.01 1.08
CA CYS A 234 -7.15 -22.30 1.72
C CYS A 234 -7.71 -22.38 3.14
N ILE A 235 -7.49 -21.34 3.96
CA ILE A 235 -8.04 -21.29 5.32
C ILE A 235 -9.57 -21.30 5.31
N SER A 236 -10.21 -20.52 4.45
CA SER A 236 -11.67 -20.50 4.34
C SER A 236 -12.21 -21.90 4.02
N ARG A 237 -11.61 -22.61 3.07
CA ARG A 237 -11.96 -24.01 2.76
C ARG A 237 -11.78 -24.91 3.98
N TRP A 238 -10.62 -24.85 4.64
CA TRP A 238 -10.35 -25.67 5.82
C TRP A 238 -11.30 -25.38 6.98
N ARG A 239 -11.73 -24.12 7.18
CA ARG A 239 -12.72 -23.75 8.20
C ARG A 239 -14.08 -24.36 7.88
N THR A 240 -14.49 -24.34 6.62
CA THR A 240 -15.74 -24.99 6.17
C THR A 240 -15.66 -26.50 6.39
N GLU A 241 -14.61 -27.17 5.90
CA GLU A 241 -14.42 -28.61 6.09
C GLU A 241 -14.35 -28.99 7.58
N HIS A 242 -13.68 -28.17 8.39
CA HIS A 242 -13.59 -28.38 9.82
C HIS A 242 -14.95 -28.24 10.51
N ARG A 243 -15.74 -27.23 10.13
CA ARG A 243 -17.12 -27.04 10.62
C ARG A 243 -18.00 -28.22 10.24
N GLU A 244 -17.94 -28.67 8.99
CA GLU A 244 -18.68 -29.84 8.48
C GLU A 244 -18.31 -31.12 9.23
N LYS A 245 -17.01 -31.38 9.43
CA LYS A 245 -16.54 -32.54 10.20
C LYS A 245 -16.93 -32.45 11.68
N ASN A 246 -17.08 -31.25 12.23
CA ASN A 246 -17.45 -31.01 13.62
C ASN A 246 -18.94 -30.83 13.86
N VAL A 247 -19.82 -31.00 12.86
CA VAL A 247 -21.28 -30.92 13.05
C VAL A 247 -21.74 -31.82 14.20
N SER A 248 -21.34 -33.11 14.23
CA SER A 248 -21.73 -34.03 15.30
C SER A 248 -21.23 -33.59 16.68
N TYR A 249 -20.04 -33.00 16.75
CA TYR A 249 -19.48 -32.48 18.00
C TYR A 249 -20.23 -31.22 18.47
N ASN A 250 -20.50 -30.28 17.57
CA ASN A 250 -21.22 -29.06 17.89
C ASN A 250 -22.65 -29.38 18.36
N ASN A 251 -23.33 -30.32 17.70
CA ASN A 251 -24.64 -30.81 18.13
C ASN A 251 -24.57 -31.45 19.53
N TYR A 252 -23.50 -32.20 19.83
CA TYR A 252 -23.28 -32.75 21.17
C TYR A 252 -23.05 -31.65 22.22
N VAL A 253 -22.29 -30.59 21.90
CA VAL A 253 -22.10 -29.46 22.81
C VAL A 253 -23.44 -28.78 23.12
N GLU A 254 -24.27 -28.53 22.11
CA GLU A 254 -25.61 -27.95 22.28
C GLU A 254 -26.52 -28.86 23.11
N LEU A 255 -26.52 -30.17 22.82
CA LEU A 255 -27.23 -31.16 23.63
C LEU A 255 -26.80 -31.13 25.10
N MET A 256 -25.50 -31.07 25.36
CA MET A 256 -24.97 -31.01 26.72
C MET A 256 -25.32 -29.69 27.42
N MET A 257 -25.43 -28.57 26.69
CA MET A 257 -25.95 -27.32 27.23
C MET A 257 -27.42 -27.45 27.62
N ASN A 258 -28.26 -28.02 26.73
CA ASN A 258 -29.67 -28.27 27.03
C ASN A 258 -29.84 -29.21 28.23
N ALA A 259 -29.06 -30.29 28.31
CA ALA A 259 -29.08 -31.22 29.43
C ALA A 259 -28.70 -30.52 30.75
N ARG A 260 -27.72 -29.60 30.71
CA ARG A 260 -27.35 -28.78 31.87
C ARG A 260 -28.50 -27.86 32.29
N GLU A 261 -29.13 -27.16 31.36
CA GLU A 261 -30.26 -26.29 31.64
C GLU A 261 -31.45 -27.05 32.24
N LEU A 262 -31.78 -28.23 31.72
CA LEU A 262 -32.84 -29.09 32.25
C LEU A 262 -32.50 -29.61 33.66
N ALA A 263 -31.23 -29.94 33.92
CA ALA A 263 -30.77 -30.34 35.24
C ALA A 263 -30.88 -29.20 36.26
N GLU A 264 -30.53 -27.96 35.86
CA GLU A 264 -30.68 -26.76 36.69
C GLU A 264 -32.15 -26.48 37.02
N ARG A 265 -33.05 -26.69 36.05
CA ARG A 265 -34.51 -26.57 36.23
C ARG A 265 -35.15 -27.78 36.94
N LYS A 266 -34.39 -28.85 37.18
CA LYS A 266 -34.85 -30.13 37.76
C LYS A 266 -35.97 -30.80 36.96
N GLU A 267 -36.00 -30.61 35.64
CA GLU A 267 -37.00 -31.19 34.74
C GLU A 267 -36.66 -32.64 34.39
N LEU A 268 -36.90 -33.57 35.32
CA LEU A 268 -36.48 -34.98 35.20
C LEU A 268 -37.08 -35.71 33.98
N SER A 269 -38.37 -35.52 33.72
CA SER A 269 -39.03 -36.17 32.57
C SER A 269 -38.48 -35.68 31.23
N ALA A 270 -38.16 -34.38 31.13
CA ALA A 270 -37.56 -33.80 29.94
C ALA A 270 -36.11 -34.30 29.76
N MET A 271 -35.34 -34.40 30.84
CA MET A 271 -33.98 -34.94 30.83
C MET A 271 -33.95 -36.41 30.40
N GLN A 272 -34.87 -37.23 30.92
CA GLN A 272 -35.01 -38.63 30.54
C GLN A 272 -35.34 -38.77 29.06
N LYS A 273 -36.28 -37.97 28.56
CA LYS A 273 -36.62 -37.95 27.14
C LYS A 273 -35.44 -37.53 26.27
N LEU A 274 -34.72 -36.48 26.66
CA LEU A 274 -33.55 -35.98 25.93
C LEU A 274 -32.44 -37.05 25.80
N SER A 275 -32.17 -37.78 26.90
CA SER A 275 -31.20 -38.88 26.92
C SER A 275 -31.65 -40.05 26.05
N SER A 276 -32.90 -40.50 26.18
CA SER A 276 -33.44 -41.59 25.36
C SER A 276 -33.43 -41.26 23.86
N ASP A 277 -33.91 -40.07 23.48
CA ASP A 277 -33.99 -39.62 22.09
C ASP A 277 -32.59 -39.54 21.46
N GLU A 278 -31.57 -39.10 22.21
CA GLU A 278 -30.18 -39.06 21.72
C GLU A 278 -29.61 -40.45 21.50
N VAL A 279 -29.77 -41.35 22.47
CA VAL A 279 -29.26 -42.72 22.38
C VAL A 279 -29.93 -43.46 21.23
N GLU A 280 -31.24 -43.32 21.05
CA GLU A 280 -31.97 -43.95 19.94
C GLU A 280 -31.46 -43.43 18.59
N LYS A 281 -31.28 -42.11 18.45
CA LYS A 281 -30.70 -41.49 17.26
C LYS A 281 -29.28 -41.99 16.99
N PHE A 282 -28.44 -42.09 18.02
CA PHE A 282 -27.09 -42.63 17.89
C PHE A 282 -27.11 -44.08 17.45
N MET A 283 -27.92 -44.94 18.08
CA MET A 283 -28.03 -46.36 17.75
C MET A 283 -28.56 -46.59 16.33
N TRP A 284 -29.47 -45.72 15.87
CA TRP A 284 -29.93 -45.72 14.50
C TRP A 284 -28.80 -45.38 13.51
N GLN A 285 -28.01 -44.32 13.76
CA GLN A 285 -26.86 -43.98 12.92
C GLN A 285 -25.77 -45.05 12.99
N TRP A 286 -25.53 -45.60 14.18
CA TRP A 286 -24.58 -46.67 14.41
C TRP A 286 -24.95 -47.89 13.59
N SER A 287 -26.23 -48.27 13.50
CA SER A 287 -26.63 -49.47 12.77
C SER A 287 -26.61 -49.25 11.25
N ASN A 288 -27.07 -48.07 10.80
CA ASN A 288 -27.37 -47.82 9.39
C ASN A 288 -26.25 -47.09 8.61
N ASN A 289 -25.25 -46.49 9.28
CA ASN A 289 -24.21 -45.70 8.60
C ASN A 289 -22.80 -46.18 8.95
N LYS A 290 -22.16 -46.90 8.01
CA LYS A 290 -20.78 -47.39 8.15
C LYS A 290 -19.77 -46.24 8.29
N ALA A 291 -19.91 -45.18 7.49
CA ALA A 291 -18.98 -44.05 7.54
C ALA A 291 -19.01 -43.34 8.90
N PHE A 292 -20.21 -43.20 9.49
CA PHE A 292 -20.38 -42.69 10.85
C PHE A 292 -19.68 -43.57 11.89
N ARG A 293 -19.87 -44.90 11.84
CA ARG A 293 -19.20 -45.83 12.76
C ARG A 293 -17.68 -45.75 12.67
N ASP A 294 -17.15 -45.78 11.44
CA ASP A 294 -15.71 -45.77 11.20
C ASP A 294 -15.08 -44.46 11.69
N GLU A 295 -15.74 -43.32 11.43
CA GLU A 295 -15.30 -42.01 11.91
C GLU A 295 -15.37 -41.88 13.45
N TYR A 296 -16.45 -42.35 14.07
CA TYR A 296 -16.59 -42.34 15.53
C TYR A 296 -15.49 -43.18 16.21
N ARG A 297 -15.22 -44.38 15.69
CA ARG A 297 -14.11 -45.22 16.17
C ARG A 297 -12.76 -44.53 16.03
N ARG A 298 -12.51 -43.92 14.87
CA ARG A 298 -11.27 -43.18 14.59
C ARG A 298 -11.05 -42.05 15.59
N ARG A 299 -12.08 -41.26 15.90
CA ARG A 299 -11.99 -40.14 16.86
C ARG A 299 -11.79 -40.60 18.30
N THR A 300 -12.44 -41.68 18.68
CA THR A 300 -12.38 -42.20 20.06
C THR A 300 -11.05 -42.93 20.33
N ALA A 301 -10.38 -43.43 19.28
CA ALA A 301 -9.17 -44.24 19.38
C ALA A 301 -8.06 -43.59 20.21
N GLU A 302 -7.80 -42.29 20.03
CA GLU A 302 -6.77 -41.58 20.80
C GLU A 302 -7.14 -41.51 22.30
N SER A 303 -8.39 -41.15 22.60
CA SER A 303 -8.88 -41.13 23.98
C SER A 303 -8.88 -42.52 24.64
N LEU A 304 -9.19 -43.57 23.88
CA LEU A 304 -9.11 -44.95 24.36
C LEU A 304 -7.66 -45.35 24.62
N ASN A 305 -6.75 -45.01 23.69
CA ASN A 305 -5.34 -45.31 23.83
C ASN A 305 -4.70 -44.61 25.04
N ASN A 306 -5.03 -43.33 25.26
CA ASN A 306 -4.58 -42.56 26.43
C ASN A 306 -5.06 -43.17 27.75
N ARG A 307 -6.19 -43.88 27.74
CA ARG A 307 -6.74 -44.63 28.89
C ARG A 307 -6.27 -46.09 28.95
N SER A 308 -5.38 -46.51 28.05
CA SER A 308 -4.94 -47.92 27.90
C SER A 308 -6.09 -48.90 27.66
N LEU A 309 -7.11 -48.48 26.89
CA LEU A 309 -8.25 -49.30 26.50
C LEU A 309 -8.12 -49.79 25.05
N THR A 310 -8.67 -50.97 24.76
CA THR A 310 -8.85 -51.51 23.41
C THR A 310 -9.93 -50.75 22.65
N VAL A 311 -10.08 -51.03 21.35
CA VAL A 311 -11.12 -50.41 20.51
C VAL A 311 -12.52 -50.70 21.05
N ASP A 312 -12.71 -51.86 21.68
CA ASP A 312 -13.98 -52.27 22.30
C ASP A 312 -14.13 -51.77 23.76
N GLY A 313 -13.20 -50.93 24.25
CA GLY A 313 -13.26 -50.33 25.58
C GLY A 313 -12.75 -51.22 26.73
N LEU A 314 -12.17 -52.38 26.43
CA LEU A 314 -11.58 -53.27 27.44
C LEU A 314 -10.18 -52.78 27.84
N ARG A 315 -9.73 -53.01 29.08
CA ARG A 315 -8.33 -52.72 29.44
C ARG A 315 -7.40 -53.55 28.57
N LYS A 316 -6.40 -52.90 27.97
CA LYS A 316 -5.29 -53.63 27.33
C LYS A 316 -4.58 -54.41 28.44
N ASP A 317 -4.55 -55.73 28.35
CA ASP A 317 -3.83 -56.57 29.31
C ASP A 317 -2.37 -56.11 29.38
N GLN A 318 -1.99 -55.50 30.51
CA GLN A 318 -0.60 -55.13 30.81
C GLN A 318 0.26 -56.36 31.22
N THR A 319 -0.30 -57.57 31.14
CA THR A 319 0.25 -58.81 31.71
C THR A 319 0.68 -59.83 30.65
N ARG A 320 1.40 -59.38 29.61
CA ARG A 320 2.10 -60.30 28.69
C ARG A 320 3.59 -59.98 28.44
N ASN A 321 4.23 -59.25 29.36
CA ASN A 321 5.69 -59.08 29.40
C ASN A 321 6.28 -59.47 30.77
N ARG A 322 5.93 -60.67 31.26
CA ARG A 322 6.84 -61.44 32.12
C ARG A 322 7.04 -62.77 31.39
N PHE A 323 8.29 -63.19 31.22
CA PHE A 323 8.77 -64.34 30.46
C PHE A 323 9.10 -64.09 28.96
N SER A 324 10.18 -63.33 28.74
CA SER A 324 11.28 -63.76 27.85
C SER A 324 12.57 -63.10 28.32
#